data_AF-A0A7X4E9Y1-F1
#
_entry.id   AF-A0A7X4E9Y1-F1
#
_cell.length_a   1.000
_cell.length_b   1.000
_cell.length_c   1.000
_cell.angle_alpha   90.00
_cell.angle_beta   90.00
_cell.angle_gamma   90.00
#
_symmetry.space_group_name_H-M   'P 1'
#
loop_
_entity.id
_entity.type
_entity.pdbx_description
1 polymer ?
#
loop_
_entity_poly.entity_id
_entity_poly.type
_entity_poly.pdbx_seq_one_letter_code
_entity_poly.pdbx_strand_id
1 'polypeptide(L)'
;MTMTQVQPAETLAELQESKPERVTIVLLSGDMDKAMAAFIIATGAAAMGMHVTMFFTFWGLNVIRKPGATSAAKDLLRKAFGWLNKGGAASLPLSKFNYGGLGTTMMKKVMRENHMPGVPELIETAQDLGVKMIACTTTLGLLGISKETLIDGVDQLAGVSTYLAEAKDGSVNLFI
;
A
#
# COMPACT_ATOMS: atom_id res chain seq x y z
N MET A 1 8.25 21.23 -49.87
CA MET A 1 7.72 20.27 -48.88
C MET A 1 8.65 19.07 -48.85
N THR A 2 9.76 19.19 -48.13
CA THR A 2 10.73 18.11 -47.97
C THR A 2 10.39 17.42 -46.66
N MET A 3 9.99 16.15 -46.74
CA MET A 3 9.71 15.31 -45.58
C MET A 3 10.99 15.20 -44.75
N THR A 4 10.95 15.71 -43.52
CA THR A 4 12.00 15.49 -42.52
C THR A 4 12.07 13.99 -42.26
N GLN A 5 13.16 13.35 -42.69
CA GLN A 5 13.46 11.98 -42.30
C GLN A 5 13.80 11.98 -40.81
N VAL A 6 12.85 11.55 -39.99
CA VAL A 6 13.11 11.24 -38.59
C VAL A 6 14.04 10.03 -38.55
N GLN A 7 15.24 10.21 -38.00
CA GLN A 7 16.23 9.14 -37.90
C GLN A 7 15.88 8.23 -36.71
N PRO A 8 15.90 6.89 -36.87
CA PRO A 8 15.53 5.94 -35.81
C PRO A 8 16.30 6.09 -34.50
N ALA A 9 17.49 6.68 -34.55
CA ALA A 9 18.35 6.90 -33.38
C ALA A 9 17.87 8.06 -32.48
N GLU A 10 17.29 9.12 -33.05
CA GLU A 10 16.73 10.23 -32.28
C GLU A 10 15.45 9.80 -31.56
N THR A 11 14.63 8.97 -32.21
CA THR A 11 13.42 8.38 -31.60
C THR A 11 13.75 7.40 -30.48
N LEU A 12 14.85 6.65 -30.58
CA LEU A 12 15.31 5.74 -29.53
C LEU A 12 15.89 6.50 -28.33
N ALA A 13 16.52 7.66 -28.57
CA ALA A 13 17.03 8.54 -27.52
C ALA A 13 15.89 9.21 -26.72
N GLU A 14 14.83 9.70 -27.39
CA GLU A 14 13.65 10.27 -26.72
C GLU A 14 12.86 9.20 -25.92
N LEU A 15 12.82 7.95 -26.40
CA LEU A 15 12.21 6.82 -25.68
C LEU A 15 13.02 6.35 -24.46
N GLN A 16 14.30 6.70 -24.38
CA GLN A 16 15.16 6.42 -23.23
C GLN A 16 15.19 7.56 -22.20
N GLU A 17 14.57 8.72 -22.52
CA GLU A 17 14.72 9.95 -21.74
C GLU A 17 13.53 10.27 -20.81
N SER A 18 12.33 9.71 -21.04
CA SER A 18 11.26 9.82 -20.05
C SER A 18 11.44 8.76 -18.97
N LYS A 19 11.96 9.17 -17.80
CA LYS A 19 11.91 8.32 -16.61
C LYS A 19 10.46 7.82 -16.45
N PRO A 20 10.23 6.50 -16.26
CA PRO A 20 8.90 5.99 -16.02
C PRO A 20 8.25 6.75 -14.87
N GLU A 21 7.03 7.23 -15.10
CA GLU A 21 6.33 8.09 -14.16
C GLU A 21 6.20 7.39 -12.82
N ARG A 22 6.47 8.15 -11.74
CA ARG A 22 6.49 7.64 -10.38
C ARG A 22 5.25 8.07 -9.63
N VAL A 23 4.62 7.11 -8.96
CA VAL A 23 3.48 7.33 -8.08
C VAL A 23 3.88 6.94 -6.67
N THR A 24 3.65 7.82 -5.70
CA THR A 24 3.81 7.47 -4.29
C THR A 24 2.50 7.61 -3.54
N ILE A 25 2.26 6.66 -2.63
CA ILE A 25 1.06 6.62 -1.79
C ILE A 25 1.50 6.43 -0.34
N VAL A 26 1.21 7.40 0.52
CA VAL A 26 1.24 7.19 1.97
C VAL A 26 -0.08 6.58 2.37
N LEU A 27 -0.06 5.34 2.86
CA LEU A 27 -1.21 4.72 3.48
C LEU A 27 -1.09 4.84 5.00
N LEU A 28 -1.78 5.84 5.55
CA LEU A 28 -1.97 6.05 6.98
C LEU A 28 -3.22 5.33 7.48
N SER A 29 -4.29 5.33 6.68
CA SER A 29 -5.58 4.76 7.07
C SER A 29 -5.54 3.24 7.18
N GLY A 30 -6.20 2.70 8.20
CA GLY A 30 -6.40 1.26 8.42
C GLY A 30 -7.83 0.82 8.11
N ASP A 31 -8.58 1.60 7.33
CA ASP A 31 -9.95 1.30 6.95
C ASP A 31 -9.99 0.50 5.64
N MET A 32 -10.91 -0.46 5.53
CA MET A 32 -11.03 -1.38 4.41
C MET A 32 -11.21 -0.66 3.08
N ASP A 33 -12.17 0.27 2.99
CA ASP A 33 -12.52 1.02 1.79
C ASP A 33 -11.40 1.96 1.33
N LYS A 34 -10.68 2.56 2.26
CA LYS A 34 -9.52 3.42 1.94
C LYS A 34 -8.31 2.60 1.50
N ALA A 35 -8.04 1.48 2.16
CA ALA A 35 -7.01 0.54 1.74
C ALA A 35 -7.31 0.01 0.32
N MET A 36 -8.56 -0.38 0.05
CA MET A 36 -8.99 -0.78 -1.30
C MET A 36 -8.72 0.33 -2.31
N ALA A 37 -9.15 1.57 -2.04
CA ALA A 37 -8.91 2.69 -2.94
C ALA A 37 -7.42 2.90 -3.23
N ALA A 38 -6.57 2.85 -2.19
CA ALA A 38 -5.13 2.97 -2.33
C ALA A 38 -4.53 1.87 -3.23
N PHE A 39 -4.91 0.61 -3.01
CA PHE A 39 -4.40 -0.49 -3.83
C PHE A 39 -4.96 -0.49 -5.25
N ILE A 40 -6.23 -0.12 -5.47
CA ILE A 40 -6.79 0.01 -6.83
C ILE A 40 -6.03 1.06 -7.63
N ILE A 41 -5.71 2.20 -7.02
CA ILE A 41 -4.88 3.25 -7.64
C ILE A 41 -3.47 2.69 -7.90
N ALA A 42 -2.87 2.00 -6.93
CA ALA A 42 -1.53 1.43 -7.07
C ALA A 42 -1.44 0.41 -8.21
N THR A 43 -2.36 -0.56 -8.25
CA THR A 43 -2.39 -1.59 -9.29
C THR A 43 -2.72 -0.99 -10.65
N GLY A 44 -3.61 0.00 -10.71
CA GLY A 44 -3.92 0.71 -11.96
C GLY A 44 -2.71 1.45 -12.52
N ALA A 45 -1.99 2.20 -11.67
CA ALA A 45 -0.76 2.89 -12.05
C ALA A 45 0.33 1.90 -12.49
N ALA A 46 0.55 0.83 -11.73
CA ALA A 46 1.54 -0.19 -12.06
C ALA A 46 1.22 -0.90 -13.38
N ALA A 47 -0.06 -1.21 -13.64
CA ALA A 47 -0.50 -1.78 -14.92
C ALA A 47 -0.29 -0.84 -16.11
N MET A 48 -0.22 0.47 -15.88
CA MET A 48 0.14 1.48 -16.89
C MET A 48 1.65 1.65 -17.08
N GLY A 49 2.48 0.82 -16.42
CA GLY A 49 3.94 0.89 -16.50
C GLY A 49 4.58 1.94 -15.59
N MET A 50 3.81 2.54 -14.67
CA MET A 50 4.35 3.49 -13.69
C MET A 50 5.07 2.75 -12.55
N HIS A 51 6.10 3.37 -11.99
CA HIS A 51 6.70 2.85 -10.76
C HIS A 51 5.92 3.35 -9.54
N VAL A 52 5.37 2.41 -8.79
CA VAL A 52 4.55 2.73 -7.62
C VAL A 52 5.28 2.38 -6.34
N THR A 53 5.31 3.33 -5.40
CA THR A 53 5.79 3.10 -4.03
C THR A 53 4.68 3.38 -3.03
N MET A 54 4.37 2.40 -2.19
CA MET A 54 3.43 2.54 -1.08
C MET A 54 4.18 2.57 0.25
N PHE A 55 3.97 3.63 1.03
CA PHE A 55 4.54 3.81 2.37
C PHE A 55 3.45 3.61 3.43
N PHE A 56 3.56 2.53 4.19
CA PHE A 56 2.60 2.14 5.21
C PHE A 56 3.02 2.68 6.58
N THR A 57 2.17 3.51 7.17
CA THR A 57 2.41 4.18 8.45
C THR A 57 1.15 4.15 9.33
N PHE A 58 1.31 4.37 10.64
CA PHE A 58 0.21 4.28 11.62
C PHE A 58 -0.70 3.05 11.40
N TRP A 59 -2.00 3.28 11.18
CA TRP A 59 -3.00 2.24 11.03
C TRP A 59 -2.87 1.49 9.70
N GLY A 60 -2.29 2.12 8.68
CA GLY A 60 -1.96 1.50 7.41
C GLY A 60 -1.00 0.32 7.53
N LEU A 61 -0.14 0.28 8.56
CA LEU A 61 0.67 -0.91 8.83
C LEU A 61 -0.19 -2.16 9.08
N ASN A 62 -1.41 -2.01 9.62
CA ASN A 62 -2.29 -3.16 9.82
C ASN A 62 -2.72 -3.81 8.51
N VAL A 63 -2.69 -3.07 7.40
CA VAL A 63 -3.06 -3.59 6.08
C VAL A 63 -2.04 -4.65 5.63
N ILE A 64 -0.76 -4.47 5.93
CA ILE A 64 0.34 -5.37 5.56
C ILE A 64 0.81 -6.28 6.71
N ARG A 65 -0.04 -6.51 7.73
CA ARG A 65 0.23 -7.46 8.81
C ARG A 65 -0.33 -8.85 8.50
N LYS A 66 0.38 -9.90 8.90
CA LYS A 66 -0.11 -11.27 8.88
C LYS A 66 -1.33 -11.40 9.80
N PRO A 67 -2.38 -12.16 9.41
CA PRO A 67 -3.54 -12.38 10.25
C PRO A 67 -3.17 -12.98 11.61
N GLY A 68 -3.74 -12.44 12.68
CA GLY A 68 -3.53 -12.98 14.04
C GLY A 68 -2.14 -12.73 14.63
N ALA A 69 -1.32 -11.90 13.98
CA ALA A 69 0.00 -11.56 14.49
C ALA A 69 -0.09 -10.84 15.84
N THR A 70 0.48 -11.46 16.87
CA THR A 70 0.55 -10.90 18.23
C THR A 70 1.74 -9.96 18.36
N SER A 71 1.62 -8.94 19.21
CA SER A 71 2.72 -8.01 19.47
C SER A 71 3.85 -8.73 20.23
N ALA A 72 5.09 -8.57 19.74
CA ALA A 72 6.30 -9.04 20.40
C ALA A 72 6.74 -8.12 21.56
N ALA A 73 5.94 -7.10 21.91
CA ALA A 73 6.31 -6.13 22.92
C ALA A 73 6.40 -6.75 24.32
N LYS A 74 7.39 -6.30 25.11
CA LYS A 74 7.57 -6.73 26.51
C LYS A 74 6.70 -5.95 27.49
N ASP A 75 6.34 -4.72 27.13
CA ASP A 75 5.55 -3.78 27.94
C ASP A 75 4.06 -4.15 27.98
N LEU A 76 3.43 -3.99 29.15
CA LEU A 76 2.04 -4.41 29.39
C LEU A 76 1.04 -3.65 28.53
N LEU A 77 1.22 -2.32 28.39
CA LEU A 77 0.31 -1.48 27.60
C LEU A 77 0.45 -1.80 26.11
N ARG A 78 1.67 -1.97 25.62
CA ARG A 78 1.92 -2.36 24.22
C ARG A 78 1.39 -3.76 23.90
N LYS A 79 1.48 -4.72 24.84
CA LYS A 79 0.84 -6.04 24.70
C LYS A 79 -0.69 -5.92 24.59
N ALA A 80 -1.32 -5.09 25.42
CA ALA A 80 -2.76 -4.85 25.38
C ALA A 80 -3.18 -4.22 24.03
N PHE A 81 -2.44 -3.21 23.56
CA PHE A 81 -2.64 -2.63 22.23
C PHE A 81 -2.47 -3.66 21.11
N GLY A 82 -1.46 -4.51 21.17
CA GLY A 82 -1.24 -5.57 20.18
C GLY A 82 -2.33 -6.64 20.15
N TRP A 83 -2.92 -6.96 21.31
CA TRP A 83 -4.03 -7.91 21.39
C TRP A 83 -5.34 -7.33 20.85
N LEU A 84 -5.60 -6.05 21.10
CA LEU A 84 -6.77 -5.34 20.57
C LEU A 84 -6.60 -5.07 19.06
N ASN A 85 -5.40 -4.71 18.64
CA ASN A 85 -5.04 -4.46 17.26
C ASN A 85 -4.38 -5.68 16.62
N LYS A 86 -5.20 -6.69 16.30
CA LYS A 86 -4.72 -7.93 15.66
C LYS A 86 -4.22 -7.73 14.22
N GLY A 87 -4.54 -6.59 13.61
CA GLY A 87 -4.14 -6.25 12.24
C GLY A 87 -4.64 -7.27 11.20
N GLY A 88 -4.23 -7.08 9.95
CA GLY A 88 -4.55 -7.95 8.83
C GLY A 88 -5.54 -7.31 7.85
N ALA A 89 -5.20 -7.40 6.55
CA ALA A 89 -6.01 -6.92 5.44
C ALA A 89 -7.47 -7.44 5.46
N ALA A 90 -7.66 -8.68 5.91
CA ALA A 90 -8.98 -9.30 5.95
C ALA A 90 -9.88 -8.78 7.10
N SER A 91 -9.33 -8.15 8.13
CA SER A 91 -10.06 -7.70 9.33
C SER A 91 -10.22 -6.19 9.43
N LEU A 92 -9.88 -5.44 8.37
CA LEU A 92 -10.00 -3.98 8.37
C LEU A 92 -11.48 -3.56 8.52
N PRO A 93 -11.79 -2.57 9.36
CA PRO A 93 -13.15 -2.02 9.49
C PRO A 93 -13.47 -1.08 8.32
N LEU A 94 -14.75 -0.87 8.04
CA LEU A 94 -15.21 0.15 7.09
C LEU A 94 -15.04 1.56 7.70
N SER A 95 -14.59 2.55 6.93
CA SER A 95 -14.34 3.92 7.43
C SER A 95 -15.62 4.64 7.89
N LYS A 96 -16.75 4.30 7.26
CA LYS A 96 -18.09 4.82 7.55
C LYS A 96 -19.08 3.66 7.59
N PHE A 97 -20.20 3.84 8.30
CA PHE A 97 -21.25 2.80 8.41
C PHE A 97 -20.76 1.45 8.97
N ASN A 98 -19.67 1.39 9.73
CA ASN A 98 -19.13 0.12 10.24
C ASN A 98 -20.11 -0.61 11.18
N TYR A 99 -20.87 0.12 12.01
CA TYR A 99 -21.83 -0.42 13.00
C TYR A 99 -21.28 -1.63 13.78
N GLY A 100 -20.07 -1.51 14.32
CA GLY A 100 -19.42 -2.59 15.07
C GLY A 100 -18.99 -3.80 14.23
N GLY A 101 -18.89 -3.67 12.91
CA GLY A 101 -18.49 -4.73 11.98
C GLY A 101 -19.62 -5.25 11.08
N LEU A 102 -20.88 -4.93 11.41
CA LEU A 102 -22.03 -5.31 10.60
C LEU A 102 -21.95 -4.72 9.19
N GLY A 103 -21.65 -3.42 9.08
CA GLY A 103 -21.51 -2.76 7.79
C GLY A 103 -20.34 -3.29 6.95
N THR A 104 -19.21 -3.63 7.61
CA THR A 104 -18.08 -4.29 6.93
C THR A 104 -18.49 -5.64 6.34
N THR A 105 -19.28 -6.42 7.08
CA THR A 105 -19.75 -7.74 6.63
C THR A 105 -20.74 -7.61 5.47
N MET A 106 -21.66 -6.65 5.54
CA MET A 106 -22.60 -6.33 4.46
C MET A 106 -21.86 -5.87 3.21
N MET A 107 -20.88 -4.96 3.35
CA MET A 107 -20.07 -4.47 2.23
C MET A 107 -19.30 -5.60 1.55
N LYS A 108 -18.65 -6.48 2.33
CA LYS A 108 -17.96 -7.66 1.77
C LYS A 108 -18.89 -8.61 1.01
N LYS A 109 -20.17 -8.72 1.44
CA LYS A 109 -21.18 -9.47 0.70
C LYS A 109 -21.48 -8.81 -0.65
N VAL A 110 -21.75 -7.51 -0.67
CA VAL A 110 -21.99 -6.74 -1.91
C VAL A 110 -20.79 -6.83 -2.85
N MET A 111 -19.57 -6.69 -2.33
CA MET A 111 -18.34 -6.84 -3.13
C MET A 111 -18.26 -8.20 -3.82
N ARG A 112 -18.49 -9.29 -3.08
CA ARG A 112 -18.47 -10.65 -3.64
C ARG A 112 -19.54 -10.85 -4.70
N GLU A 113 -20.74 -10.31 -4.49
CA GLU A 113 -21.85 -10.37 -5.47
C GLU A 113 -21.53 -9.61 -6.77
N ASN A 114 -20.67 -8.60 -6.69
CA ASN A 114 -20.22 -7.79 -7.84
C ASN A 114 -18.82 -8.16 -8.34
N HIS A 115 -18.25 -9.28 -7.88
CA HIS A 115 -16.91 -9.74 -8.27
C HIS A 115 -15.79 -8.71 -8.01
N MET A 116 -15.96 -7.87 -6.98
CA MET A 116 -14.95 -6.90 -6.58
C MET A 116 -13.89 -7.59 -5.71
N PRO A 117 -12.59 -7.45 -6.03
CA PRO A 117 -11.53 -8.07 -5.24
C PRO A 117 -11.45 -7.48 -3.84
N GLY A 118 -11.06 -8.32 -2.87
CA GLY A 118 -10.78 -7.90 -1.51
C GLY A 118 -9.42 -7.22 -1.36
N VAL A 119 -9.17 -6.60 -0.20
CA VAL A 119 -7.84 -6.03 0.11
C VAL A 119 -6.71 -7.08 0.02
N PRO A 120 -6.85 -8.33 0.51
CA PRO A 120 -5.80 -9.34 0.35
C PRO A 120 -5.43 -9.62 -1.11
N GLU A 121 -6.42 -9.80 -1.98
CA GLU A 121 -6.21 -10.08 -3.42
C GLU A 121 -5.57 -8.87 -4.13
N LEU A 122 -5.95 -7.65 -3.72
CA LEU A 122 -5.35 -6.41 -4.23
C LEU A 122 -3.88 -6.25 -3.79
N ILE A 123 -3.52 -6.71 -2.59
CA ILE A 123 -2.12 -6.74 -2.13
C ILE A 123 -1.30 -7.70 -2.98
N GLU A 124 -1.81 -8.93 -3.20
CA GLU A 124 -1.14 -9.93 -4.05
C GLU A 124 -0.95 -9.39 -5.47
N THR A 125 -2.00 -8.80 -6.06
CA THR A 125 -1.92 -8.16 -7.38
C THR A 125 -0.88 -7.03 -7.41
N ALA A 126 -0.80 -6.22 -6.37
CA ALA A 126 0.20 -5.16 -6.27
C ALA A 126 1.63 -5.72 -6.20
N GLN A 127 1.84 -6.81 -5.48
CA GLN A 127 3.14 -7.50 -5.41
C GLN A 127 3.54 -8.08 -6.77
N ASP A 128 2.60 -8.73 -7.46
CA ASP A 128 2.82 -9.31 -8.79
C ASP A 128 3.17 -8.23 -9.82
N LEU A 129 2.59 -7.04 -9.68
CA LEU A 129 2.88 -5.86 -10.51
C LEU A 129 4.15 -5.09 -10.09
N GLY A 130 4.87 -5.55 -9.06
CA GLY A 130 6.11 -4.93 -8.61
C GLY A 130 5.93 -3.60 -7.88
N VAL A 131 4.76 -3.38 -7.24
CA VAL A 131 4.54 -2.23 -6.37
C VAL A 131 5.47 -2.33 -5.16
N LYS A 132 6.32 -1.32 -4.99
CA LYS A 132 7.28 -1.27 -3.87
C LYS A 132 6.56 -0.94 -2.56
N MET A 133 6.65 -1.81 -1.57
CA MET A 133 6.02 -1.64 -0.27
C MET A 133 7.02 -1.34 0.84
N ILE A 134 6.86 -0.19 1.49
CA ILE A 134 7.74 0.31 2.56
C ILE A 134 6.96 0.37 3.87
N ALA A 135 7.44 -0.34 4.90
CA ALA A 135 6.87 -0.27 6.24
C ALA A 135 7.63 0.75 7.11
N CYS A 136 6.88 1.68 7.73
CA CYS A 136 7.41 2.74 8.57
C CYS A 136 8.04 2.20 9.87
N THR A 137 9.37 2.32 10.02
CA THR A 137 10.10 1.86 11.21
C THR A 137 9.69 2.59 12.49
N THR A 138 9.41 3.89 12.40
CA THR A 138 8.92 4.68 13.54
C THR A 138 7.59 4.12 14.06
N THR A 139 6.66 3.81 13.16
CA THR A 139 5.36 3.24 13.57
C THR A 139 5.52 1.82 14.11
N LEU A 140 6.37 0.98 13.50
CA LEU A 140 6.67 -0.36 14.03
C LEU A 140 7.13 -0.29 15.51
N GLY A 141 8.08 0.61 15.80
CA GLY A 141 8.59 0.84 17.16
C GLY A 141 7.55 1.42 18.12
N LEU A 142 6.69 2.33 17.64
CA LEU A 142 5.64 2.95 18.43
C LEU A 142 4.56 1.96 18.85
N LEU A 143 4.07 1.15 17.89
CA LEU A 143 2.98 0.20 18.09
C LEU A 143 3.46 -1.17 18.59
N GLY A 144 4.77 -1.39 18.70
CA GLY A 144 5.34 -2.67 19.13
C GLY A 144 5.06 -3.80 18.13
N ILE A 145 5.06 -3.49 16.84
CA ILE A 145 4.89 -4.43 15.74
C ILE A 145 6.29 -4.87 15.29
N SER A 146 6.53 -6.17 15.23
CA SER A 146 7.83 -6.70 14.81
C SER A 146 7.83 -7.06 13.32
N LYS A 147 9.00 -7.09 12.68
CA LYS A 147 9.13 -7.36 11.23
C LYS A 147 8.48 -8.69 10.84
N GLU A 148 8.59 -9.69 11.70
CA GLU A 148 8.12 -11.06 11.46
C GLU A 148 6.59 -11.14 11.36
N THR A 149 5.89 -10.12 11.88
CA THR A 149 4.43 -10.00 11.84
C THR A 149 3.92 -9.36 10.55
N LEU A 150 4.80 -8.86 9.68
CA LEU A 150 4.42 -8.32 8.38
C LEU A 150 4.26 -9.45 7.37
N ILE A 151 3.41 -9.23 6.37
CA ILE A 151 3.26 -10.16 5.23
C ILE A 151 4.60 -10.30 4.50
N ASP A 152 4.72 -11.40 3.77
CA ASP A 152 5.84 -11.55 2.83
C ASP A 152 5.64 -10.56 1.67
N GLY A 153 6.72 -10.06 1.08
CA GLY A 153 6.68 -9.03 0.03
C GLY A 153 6.65 -7.58 0.52
N VAL A 154 6.98 -7.31 1.79
CA VAL A 154 7.40 -5.96 2.21
C VAL A 154 8.86 -5.76 1.84
N ASP A 155 9.13 -4.87 0.88
CA ASP A 155 10.47 -4.66 0.30
C ASP A 155 11.44 -3.97 1.26
N GLN A 156 10.95 -3.03 2.06
CA GLN A 156 11.82 -2.18 2.88
C GLN A 156 11.19 -1.78 4.20
N LEU A 157 12.00 -1.80 5.27
CA LEU A 157 11.68 -1.13 6.52
C LEU A 157 12.43 0.20 6.55
N ALA A 158 11.71 1.32 6.52
CA ALA A 158 12.33 2.62 6.42
C ALA A 158 11.60 3.71 7.20
N GLY A 159 12.30 4.82 7.44
CA GLY A 159 11.70 6.02 8.03
C GLY A 159 11.08 6.94 6.97
N VAL A 160 10.50 8.05 7.44
CA VAL A 160 9.89 9.07 6.57
C VAL A 160 10.87 9.67 5.55
N SER A 161 12.17 9.72 5.87
CA SER A 161 13.20 10.23 4.97
C SER A 161 13.31 9.41 3.67
N THR A 162 13.19 8.09 3.77
CA THR A 162 13.20 7.20 2.60
C THR A 162 11.97 7.41 1.73
N TYR A 163 10.79 7.56 2.35
CA TYR A 163 9.58 7.92 1.60
C TYR A 163 9.73 9.26 0.88
N LEU A 164 10.24 10.30 1.56
CA LEU A 164 10.42 11.61 0.95
C LEU A 164 11.41 11.60 -0.22
N ALA A 165 12.42 10.72 -0.19
CA ALA A 165 13.33 10.53 -1.31
C ALA A 165 12.62 9.94 -2.54
N GLU A 166 11.71 8.99 -2.36
CA GLU A 166 10.89 8.43 -3.44
C GLU A 166 9.86 9.45 -3.95
N ALA A 167 9.20 10.17 -3.03
CA ALA A 167 8.15 11.14 -3.34
C ALA A 167 8.68 12.39 -4.05
N LYS A 168 9.94 12.78 -3.79
CA LYS A 168 10.60 13.90 -4.47
C LYS A 168 10.67 13.69 -5.98
N ASP A 169 10.83 12.44 -6.42
CA ASP A 169 10.88 12.06 -7.83
C ASP A 169 9.49 11.60 -8.35
N GLY A 170 8.45 11.69 -7.53
CA GLY A 170 7.07 11.29 -7.83
C GLY A 170 6.29 12.35 -8.62
N SER A 171 5.69 11.97 -9.74
CA SER A 171 4.75 12.80 -10.50
C SER A 171 3.39 12.91 -9.80
N VAL A 172 3.00 11.86 -9.06
CA VAL A 172 1.75 11.79 -8.30
C VAL A 172 2.07 11.37 -6.87
N ASN A 173 1.64 12.16 -5.89
CA ASN A 173 1.86 11.89 -4.46
C ASN A 173 0.53 11.95 -3.73
N LEU A 174 0.09 10.82 -3.15
CA LEU A 174 -1.19 10.70 -2.47
C LEU A 174 -1.01 10.37 -0.98
N PHE A 175 -1.91 10.87 -0.16
CA PHE A 175 -2.00 10.55 1.26
C PHE A 175 -3.40 10.03 1.59
N ILE A 176 -3.49 8.79 2.06
CA ILE A 176 -4.74 8.03 2.22
C ILE A 176 -4.87 7.48 3.64
#